data_AF-A0A640S628-F1
#
_entry.id   AF-A0A640S628-F1
#
_cell.length_a   1.000
_cell.length_b   1.000
_cell.length_c   1.000
_cell.angle_alpha   90.00
_cell.angle_beta   90.00
_cell.angle_gamma   90.00
#
_symmetry.space_group_name_H-M   'P 1'
#
loop_
_entity.id
_entity.type
_entity.pdbx_description
1 polymer ?
#
loop_
_entity_poly.entity_id
_entity_poly.type
_entity_poly.pdbx_seq_one_letter_code
_entity_poly.pdbx_strand_id
1 'polypeptide(L)'
;MIFALIVVPVLGLFFGVHRYLWCRLVRDTTTPGGRPRRAGTAAAFVLPLTALAALLAGRAGAPFPLQQVLAWPGYLWLALVLYLTLALLVGEVVRAVGLRVLRDREPDGAPPPAAGTPSRDGRSPGAGTTSGEERSPAAGTPSGDGRSPAAGTPSPEGRSPAAGTPTSASASPAQAPAPSSDPPRPPAPSSAPTLLPPHTSALPPLAVPPRRLFLARAVAAGASLAATAAVGYGTATTLRGPVVKRVTVPLAKLPRAAHGFRIAVVSDIHLGPILGRAHTRRVVETINRTDPDLVAIVGDLVDGSVADLAPAAEPLRGLRSRHGAYFVTGNHEYYSGADSWVDHVRELGIHPLENARTELPGFDLAGVNDVTGQTEHAGPDYDLTLSGRDPSRAVVLMAHQPVTIHDTVRFGVDLQLSGHTHGGQMWPFTYIAAATNPTVAGLERYGDTQLYVTRGAGAWGPPVRLGAPPDVTVVELASKRA
;
A
#
# COMPACT_ATOMS: atom_id res chain seq x y z
N MET A 1 2.19 -19.42 -27.70
CA MET A 1 0.72 -19.32 -27.69
C MET A 1 0.17 -19.07 -26.28
N ILE A 2 0.52 -19.87 -25.27
CA ILE A 2 0.07 -19.70 -23.86
C ILE A 2 0.48 -18.32 -23.27
N PHE A 3 1.71 -17.87 -23.52
CA PHE A 3 2.18 -16.56 -23.06
C PHE A 3 1.30 -15.39 -23.56
N ALA A 4 0.91 -15.41 -24.84
CA ALA A 4 0.04 -14.39 -25.41
C ALA A 4 -1.39 -14.45 -24.85
N LEU A 5 -1.91 -15.66 -24.56
CA LEU A 5 -3.24 -15.87 -23.98
C LEU A 5 -3.38 -15.32 -22.56
N ILE A 6 -2.29 -15.16 -21.81
CA ILE A 6 -2.30 -14.59 -20.45
C ILE A 6 -1.92 -13.11 -20.47
N VAL A 7 -0.87 -12.74 -21.20
CA VAL A 7 -0.34 -11.38 -21.20
C VAL A 7 -1.32 -10.39 -21.83
N VAL A 8 -1.98 -10.75 -22.92
CA VAL A 8 -2.92 -9.83 -23.60
C VAL A 8 -4.12 -9.47 -22.70
N PRO A 9 -4.82 -10.42 -22.06
CA PRO A 9 -5.87 -10.08 -21.10
C PRO A 9 -5.39 -9.25 -19.91
N VAL A 10 -4.21 -9.56 -19.35
CA VAL A 10 -3.66 -8.81 -18.20
C VAL A 10 -3.37 -7.37 -18.59
N LEU A 11 -2.74 -7.15 -19.75
CA LEU A 11 -2.51 -5.81 -20.27
C LEU A 11 -3.83 -5.10 -20.58
N GLY A 12 -4.79 -5.79 -21.20
CA GLY A 12 -6.13 -5.26 -21.48
C GLY A 12 -6.85 -4.80 -20.20
N LEU A 13 -6.81 -5.61 -19.14
CA LEU A 13 -7.35 -5.26 -17.83
C LEU A 13 -6.62 -4.05 -17.23
N PHE A 14 -5.29 -4.05 -17.27
CA PHE A 14 -4.47 -2.94 -16.78
C PHE A 14 -4.84 -1.63 -17.47
N PHE A 15 -4.87 -1.58 -18.81
CA PHE A 15 -5.28 -0.39 -19.56
C PHE A 15 -6.74 -0.01 -19.29
N GLY A 16 -7.63 -1.00 -19.20
CA GLY A 16 -9.06 -0.80 -18.91
C GLY A 16 -9.28 -0.12 -17.55
N VAL A 17 -8.62 -0.60 -16.50
CA VAL A 17 -8.68 -0.01 -15.15
C VAL A 17 -8.16 1.43 -15.16
N HIS A 18 -6.99 1.68 -15.76
CA HIS A 18 -6.44 3.03 -15.81
C HIS A 18 -7.31 4.00 -16.63
N ARG A 19 -7.87 3.53 -17.75
CA ARG A 19 -8.84 4.29 -18.55
C ARG A 19 -10.10 4.61 -17.74
N TYR A 20 -10.59 3.65 -16.95
CA TYR A 20 -11.73 3.82 -16.04
C TYR A 20 -11.45 4.86 -14.96
N LEU A 21 -10.30 4.76 -14.27
CA LEU A 21 -9.88 5.73 -13.27
C LEU A 21 -9.77 7.14 -13.87
N TRP A 22 -9.15 7.29 -15.04
CA TRP A 22 -9.09 8.59 -15.72
C TRP A 22 -10.48 9.13 -16.07
N CYS A 23 -11.40 8.28 -16.54
CA CYS A 23 -12.77 8.71 -16.82
C CYS A 23 -13.42 9.30 -15.57
N ARG A 24 -13.38 8.58 -14.45
CA ARG A 24 -14.12 8.92 -13.24
C ARG A 24 -13.47 10.01 -12.41
N LEU A 25 -12.15 10.03 -12.33
CA LEU A 25 -11.42 10.98 -11.49
C LEU A 25 -11.05 12.27 -12.22
N VAL A 26 -10.90 12.22 -13.56
CA VAL A 26 -10.35 13.33 -14.35
C VAL A 26 -11.35 13.82 -15.40
N ARG A 27 -11.80 12.97 -16.33
CA ARG A 27 -12.68 13.41 -17.43
C ARG A 27 -14.02 13.93 -16.93
N ASP A 28 -14.67 13.19 -16.04
CA ASP A 28 -16.04 13.46 -15.61
C ASP A 28 -16.12 14.58 -14.54
N THR A 29 -14.98 14.98 -13.95
CA THR A 29 -14.90 15.94 -12.83
C THR A 29 -14.32 17.30 -13.24
N THR A 30 -13.59 17.38 -14.36
CA THR A 30 -12.85 18.58 -14.80
C THR A 30 -13.29 19.06 -16.18
N THR A 31 -13.10 20.36 -16.44
CA THR A 31 -13.41 20.97 -17.73
C THR A 31 -12.36 20.60 -18.79
N PRO A 32 -12.76 20.34 -20.05
CA PRO A 32 -11.83 20.14 -21.15
C PRO A 32 -10.83 21.30 -21.28
N GLY A 33 -9.57 21.00 -21.57
CA GLY A 33 -8.52 22.00 -21.75
C GLY A 33 -7.97 22.66 -20.48
N GLY A 34 -8.65 22.52 -19.32
CA GLY A 34 -8.22 23.11 -18.05
C GLY A 34 -6.93 22.51 -17.47
N ARG A 35 -6.21 23.29 -16.65
CA ARG A 35 -4.99 22.82 -15.96
C ARG A 35 -5.23 21.54 -15.13
N PRO A 36 -6.32 21.39 -14.35
CA PRO A 36 -6.60 20.16 -13.62
C PRO A 36 -6.79 18.94 -14.54
N ARG A 37 -7.43 19.13 -15.70
CA ARG A 37 -7.62 18.07 -16.70
C ARG A 37 -6.29 17.59 -17.27
N ARG A 38 -5.39 18.53 -17.61
CA ARG A 38 -4.05 18.21 -18.13
C ARG A 38 -3.22 17.47 -17.08
N ALA A 39 -3.18 17.99 -15.86
CA ALA A 39 -2.44 17.39 -14.75
C ALA A 39 -2.96 15.98 -14.41
N GLY A 40 -4.27 15.80 -14.25
CA GLY A 40 -4.87 14.49 -13.99
C GLY A 40 -4.67 13.50 -15.14
N THR A 41 -4.66 13.99 -16.39
CA THR A 41 -4.34 13.15 -17.56
C THR A 41 -2.90 12.70 -17.52
N ALA A 42 -1.95 13.61 -17.28
CA ALA A 42 -0.54 13.25 -17.14
C ALA A 42 -0.34 12.22 -16.01
N ALA A 43 -0.92 12.45 -14.83
CA ALA A 43 -0.82 11.51 -13.70
C ALA A 43 -1.35 10.10 -14.06
N ALA A 44 -2.49 10.01 -14.74
CA ALA A 44 -3.08 8.74 -15.14
C ALA A 44 -2.23 7.90 -16.12
N PHE A 45 -1.26 8.52 -16.81
CA PHE A 45 -0.35 7.83 -17.73
C PHE A 45 1.09 7.74 -17.19
N VAL A 46 1.54 8.66 -16.35
CA VAL A 46 2.90 8.64 -15.77
C VAL A 46 3.01 7.71 -14.58
N LEU A 47 2.06 7.74 -13.64
CA LEU A 47 2.12 6.90 -12.43
C LEU A 47 2.14 5.39 -12.74
N PRO A 48 1.38 4.86 -13.73
CA PRO A 48 1.46 3.46 -14.10
C PRO A 48 2.83 3.07 -14.67
N LEU A 49 3.53 4.00 -15.33
CA LEU A 49 4.90 3.77 -15.81
C LEU A 49 5.87 3.65 -14.64
N THR A 50 5.65 4.39 -13.54
CA THR A 50 6.48 4.22 -12.32
C THR A 50 6.29 2.84 -11.69
N ALA A 51 5.08 2.30 -11.71
CA ALA A 51 4.80 0.94 -11.24
C ALA A 51 5.47 -0.12 -12.13
N LEU A 52 5.39 0.04 -13.45
CA LEU A 52 6.09 -0.83 -14.40
C LEU A 52 7.61 -0.76 -14.21
N ALA A 53 8.16 0.46 -14.07
CA ALA A 53 9.58 0.66 -13.82
C ALA A 53 10.02 -0.01 -12.52
N ALA A 54 9.25 0.11 -11.43
CA ALA A 54 9.54 -0.57 -10.17
C ALA A 54 9.56 -2.10 -10.30
N LEU A 55 8.61 -2.70 -11.03
CA LEU A 55 8.54 -4.15 -11.23
C LEU A 55 9.66 -4.70 -12.12
N LEU A 56 10.16 -3.90 -13.04
CA LEU A 56 11.17 -4.31 -14.02
C LEU A 56 12.60 -3.95 -13.61
N ALA A 57 12.80 -2.94 -12.76
CA ALA A 57 14.13 -2.41 -12.45
C ALA A 57 15.10 -3.49 -11.94
N GLY A 58 14.68 -4.35 -11.01
CA GLY A 58 15.50 -5.45 -10.50
C GLY A 58 15.86 -6.47 -11.59
N ARG A 59 14.87 -6.90 -12.38
CA ARG A 59 15.09 -7.85 -13.50
C ARG A 59 15.95 -7.28 -14.62
N ALA A 60 15.94 -5.96 -14.79
CA ALA A 60 16.75 -5.26 -15.79
C ALA A 60 18.17 -4.94 -15.30
N GLY A 61 18.55 -5.35 -14.09
CA GLY A 61 19.87 -5.07 -13.52
C GLY A 61 20.09 -3.58 -13.20
N ALA A 62 19.03 -2.82 -12.94
CA ALA A 62 19.16 -1.42 -12.56
C ALA A 62 19.91 -1.28 -11.23
N PRO A 63 20.73 -0.23 -11.03
CA PRO A 63 21.41 -0.01 -9.76
C PRO A 63 20.44 0.04 -8.58
N PHE A 64 20.79 -0.59 -7.46
CA PHE A 64 19.90 -0.68 -6.30
C PHE A 64 19.35 0.68 -5.80
N PRO A 65 20.12 1.78 -5.73
CA PRO A 65 19.57 3.10 -5.36
C PRO A 65 18.44 3.57 -6.29
N LEU A 66 18.54 3.27 -7.59
CA LEU A 66 17.48 3.57 -8.55
C LEU A 66 16.25 2.71 -8.28
N GLN A 67 16.42 1.42 -7.97
CA GLN A 67 15.32 0.55 -7.56
C GLN A 67 14.60 1.10 -6.32
N GLN A 68 15.34 1.57 -5.31
CA GLN A 68 14.77 2.18 -4.10
C GLN A 68 13.93 3.42 -4.41
N VAL A 69 14.41 4.30 -5.29
CA VAL A 69 13.68 5.51 -5.69
C VAL A 69 12.42 5.17 -6.47
N LEU A 70 12.48 4.19 -7.38
CA LEU A 70 11.34 3.80 -8.22
C LEU A 70 10.28 2.99 -7.45
N ALA A 71 10.71 2.15 -6.50
CA ALA A 71 9.83 1.25 -5.77
C ALA A 71 8.73 2.00 -4.98
N TRP A 72 9.07 3.12 -4.34
CA TRP A 72 8.12 3.88 -3.52
C TRP A 72 6.90 4.38 -4.31
N PRO A 73 7.06 5.24 -5.33
CA PRO A 73 5.92 5.71 -6.12
C PRO A 73 5.26 4.56 -6.89
N GLY A 74 6.05 3.63 -7.43
CA GLY A 74 5.53 2.54 -8.24
C GLY A 74 4.62 1.59 -7.46
N TYR A 75 5.07 1.10 -6.31
CA TYR A 75 4.29 0.15 -5.53
C TYR A 75 3.13 0.82 -4.76
N LEU A 76 3.29 2.06 -4.28
CA LEU A 76 2.17 2.80 -3.71
C LEU A 76 1.09 3.08 -4.75
N TRP A 77 1.46 3.33 -6.00
CA TRP A 77 0.49 3.48 -7.09
C TRP A 77 -0.30 2.19 -7.33
N LEU A 78 0.34 1.01 -7.32
CA LEU A 78 -0.36 -0.27 -7.46
C LEU A 78 -1.43 -0.46 -6.38
N ALA A 79 -1.11 -0.20 -5.12
CA ALA A 79 -2.09 -0.26 -4.03
C ALA A 79 -3.19 0.80 -4.18
N LEU A 80 -2.82 2.03 -4.59
CA LEU A 80 -3.78 3.10 -4.78
C LEU A 80 -4.77 2.81 -5.92
N VAL A 81 -4.31 2.25 -7.04
CA VAL A 81 -5.17 1.83 -8.16
C VAL A 81 -6.20 0.80 -7.69
N LEU A 82 -5.79 -0.18 -6.88
CA LEU A 82 -6.69 -1.18 -6.31
C LEU A 82 -7.81 -0.50 -5.49
N TYR A 83 -7.45 0.29 -4.48
CA TYR A 83 -8.45 0.90 -3.60
C TYR A 83 -9.26 2.02 -4.26
N LEU A 84 -8.69 2.78 -5.20
CA LEU A 84 -9.46 3.73 -6.01
C LEU A 84 -10.52 3.01 -6.84
N THR A 85 -10.16 1.89 -7.46
CA THR A 85 -11.10 1.10 -8.26
C THR A 85 -12.23 0.58 -7.40
N LEU A 86 -11.91 -0.05 -6.25
CA LEU A 86 -12.92 -0.55 -5.32
C LEU A 86 -13.83 0.57 -4.78
N ALA A 87 -13.26 1.67 -4.33
CA ALA A 87 -14.02 2.80 -3.80
C ALA A 87 -14.90 3.46 -4.86
N LEU A 88 -14.43 3.57 -6.10
CA LEU A 88 -15.22 4.08 -7.21
C LEU A 88 -16.34 3.12 -7.61
N LEU A 89 -16.11 1.80 -7.61
CA LEU A 89 -17.17 0.82 -7.89
C LEU A 89 -18.32 0.94 -6.87
N VAL A 90 -18.00 1.08 -5.58
CA VAL A 90 -19.00 1.40 -4.55
C VAL A 90 -19.66 2.76 -4.81
N GLY A 91 -18.85 3.77 -5.17
CA GLY A 91 -19.30 5.10 -5.52
C GLY A 91 -20.27 5.16 -6.71
N GLU A 92 -20.12 4.27 -7.70
CA GLU A 92 -21.06 4.17 -8.83
C GLU A 92 -22.43 3.64 -8.38
N VAL A 93 -22.47 2.72 -7.41
CA VAL A 93 -23.74 2.27 -6.80
C VAL A 93 -24.41 3.42 -6.05
N VAL A 94 -23.65 4.15 -5.23
CA VAL A 94 -24.14 5.34 -4.51
C VAL A 94 -24.67 6.39 -5.49
N ARG A 95 -23.93 6.64 -6.57
CA ARG A 95 -24.34 7.58 -7.63
C ARG A 95 -25.64 7.14 -8.31
N ALA A 96 -25.76 5.87 -8.65
CA ALA A 96 -26.94 5.32 -9.30
C ALA A 96 -28.19 5.44 -8.41
N VAL A 97 -28.06 5.10 -7.12
CA VAL A 97 -29.14 5.25 -6.14
C VAL A 97 -29.49 6.73 -5.92
N GLY A 98 -28.49 7.58 -5.71
CA GLY A 98 -28.69 9.01 -5.50
C GLY A 98 -29.40 9.69 -6.67
N LEU A 99 -29.05 9.33 -7.91
CA LEU A 99 -29.74 9.86 -9.10
C LEU A 99 -31.18 9.36 -9.25
N ARG A 100 -31.50 8.14 -8.81
CA ARG A 100 -32.88 7.62 -8.78
C ARG A 100 -33.71 8.39 -7.76
N VAL A 101 -33.24 8.47 -6.51
CA VAL A 101 -33.95 9.18 -5.42
C VAL A 101 -34.14 10.67 -5.72
N LEU A 102 -33.21 11.31 -6.42
CA LEU A 102 -33.32 12.72 -6.81
C LEU A 102 -34.26 12.95 -8.01
N ARG A 103 -34.50 11.93 -8.84
CA ARG A 103 -35.48 11.98 -9.95
C ARG A 103 -36.90 11.88 -9.42
N ASP A 104 -37.12 11.07 -8.39
CA ASP A 104 -38.43 10.86 -7.76
C ASP A 104 -38.89 12.04 -6.90
N ARG A 105 -38.07 13.10 -6.78
CA ARG A 105 -38.35 14.34 -6.02
C ARG A 105 -38.64 15.56 -6.91
N GLU A 106 -38.74 15.40 -8.22
CA GLU A 106 -39.28 16.48 -9.07
C GLU A 106 -40.82 16.50 -8.90
N PRO A 107 -41.43 17.64 -8.52
CA PRO A 107 -42.88 17.76 -8.52
C PRO A 107 -43.38 17.65 -9.97
N ASP A 108 -44.33 16.76 -10.20
CA ASP A 108 -45.13 16.71 -11.43
C ASP A 108 -45.83 18.07 -11.64
N GLY A 109 -45.23 18.95 -12.44
CA GLY A 109 -45.77 20.29 -12.59
C GLY A 109 -44.91 21.26 -13.40
N ALA A 110 -44.55 20.90 -14.64
CA ALA A 110 -44.12 21.89 -15.62
C ALA A 110 -44.94 21.71 -16.91
N PRO A 111 -45.77 22.69 -17.32
CA PRO A 111 -46.46 22.61 -18.60
C PRO A 111 -45.45 22.66 -19.75
N PRO A 112 -45.71 21.98 -20.89
CA PRO A 112 -44.79 21.98 -22.01
C PRO A 112 -44.60 23.39 -22.58
N PRO A 113 -43.38 23.77 -23.01
CA PRO A 113 -43.16 25.07 -23.63
C PRO A 113 -43.93 25.16 -24.95
N ALA A 114 -44.66 26.27 -25.11
CA ALA A 114 -45.40 26.58 -26.32
C ALA A 114 -44.46 26.58 -27.55
N ALA A 115 -44.91 25.93 -28.62
CA ALA A 115 -44.22 25.85 -29.90
C ALA A 115 -44.05 27.26 -30.50
N GLY A 116 -42.81 27.75 -30.53
CA GLY A 116 -42.39 28.93 -31.26
C GLY A 116 -41.94 28.56 -32.68
N THR A 117 -42.59 29.17 -33.65
CA THR A 117 -42.45 29.06 -35.11
C THR A 117 -41.02 29.27 -35.62
N PRO A 118 -40.55 28.54 -36.66
CA PRO A 118 -39.21 28.71 -37.23
C PRO A 118 -39.15 29.89 -38.20
N SER A 119 -38.26 30.86 -37.94
CA SER A 119 -37.85 31.86 -38.94
C SER A 119 -36.88 31.22 -39.93
N ARG A 120 -37.36 31.07 -41.17
CA ARG A 120 -36.57 30.78 -42.37
C ARG A 120 -35.68 31.98 -42.69
N ASP A 121 -34.40 31.73 -42.93
CA ASP A 121 -33.66 32.40 -44.00
C ASP A 121 -32.77 31.36 -44.71
N GLY A 122 -33.05 31.15 -46.00
CA GLY A 122 -32.13 30.51 -46.97
C GLY A 122 -31.04 31.51 -47.37
N ARG A 123 -30.00 31.21 -48.15
CA ARG A 123 -29.77 30.23 -49.23
C ARG A 123 -28.25 30.28 -49.48
N SER A 124 -27.55 29.15 -49.51
CA SER A 124 -26.95 28.52 -50.70
C SER A 124 -25.52 28.94 -51.09
N PRO A 125 -24.77 28.04 -51.78
CA PRO A 125 -23.33 27.86 -51.62
C PRO A 125 -22.51 28.17 -52.88
N GLY A 126 -21.19 28.25 -52.73
CA GLY A 126 -20.24 28.36 -53.85
C GLY A 126 -19.00 27.51 -53.60
N ALA A 127 -18.91 26.37 -54.30
CA ALA A 127 -17.69 25.61 -54.48
C ALA A 127 -16.81 26.28 -55.56
N GLY A 128 -15.49 26.15 -55.43
CA GLY A 128 -14.53 26.65 -56.42
C GLY A 128 -13.09 26.30 -56.05
N THR A 129 -12.68 25.10 -56.47
CA THR A 129 -11.30 24.60 -56.58
C THR A 129 -10.38 25.54 -57.35
N THR A 130 -9.08 25.58 -57.03
CA THR A 130 -7.96 25.01 -57.84
C THR A 130 -6.59 25.46 -57.31
N SER A 131 -5.60 24.53 -57.36
CA SER A 131 -4.15 24.68 -57.60
C SER A 131 -3.35 25.77 -56.86
N GLY A 132 -2.15 25.56 -56.33
CA GLY A 132 -1.13 24.54 -56.55
C GLY A 132 0.22 25.10 -56.08
N GLU A 133 1.21 24.21 -55.95
CA GLU A 133 2.66 24.48 -55.88
C GLU A 133 3.30 25.03 -54.60
N GLU A 134 3.92 24.08 -53.88
CA GLU A 134 5.36 24.01 -53.55
C GLU A 134 6.16 25.33 -53.37
N ARG A 135 6.74 25.50 -52.17
CA ARG A 135 8.20 25.44 -51.95
C ARG A 135 8.55 25.64 -50.46
N SER A 136 9.28 24.67 -49.92
CA SER A 136 10.32 24.87 -48.89
C SER A 136 11.69 25.07 -49.63
N PRO A 137 12.85 25.36 -49.00
CA PRO A 137 13.18 25.34 -47.58
C PRO A 137 14.16 26.44 -47.07
N ALA A 138 14.53 26.30 -45.78
CA ALA A 138 15.88 26.44 -45.19
C ALA A 138 16.41 27.79 -44.63
N ALA A 139 16.59 27.74 -43.30
CA ALA A 139 17.84 27.91 -42.54
C ALA A 139 18.47 29.30 -42.32
N GLY A 140 18.84 29.57 -41.05
CA GLY A 140 19.80 30.61 -40.66
C GLY A 140 19.79 30.97 -39.16
N THR A 141 20.40 30.13 -38.31
CA THR A 141 21.09 30.54 -37.06
C THR A 141 22.53 30.97 -37.43
N PRO A 142 23.37 31.66 -36.60
CA PRO A 142 23.65 31.32 -35.19
C PRO A 142 24.12 32.45 -34.23
N SER A 143 24.38 32.03 -32.97
CA SER A 143 25.36 32.56 -31.98
C SER A 143 25.03 33.88 -31.25
N GLY A 144 25.31 34.07 -29.95
CA GLY A 144 26.01 33.25 -28.94
C GLY A 144 26.35 34.13 -27.71
N ASP A 145 26.43 33.48 -26.54
CA ASP A 145 27.18 33.83 -25.31
C ASP A 145 26.89 35.17 -24.58
N GLY A 146 26.91 35.30 -23.25
CA GLY A 146 27.30 34.43 -22.15
C GLY A 146 27.72 35.29 -20.94
N ARG A 147 27.56 34.72 -19.73
CA ARG A 147 28.24 35.03 -18.44
C ARG A 147 27.62 36.01 -17.39
N SER A 148 27.31 35.38 -16.26
CA SER A 148 27.44 35.80 -14.83
C SER A 148 28.88 36.21 -14.44
N PRO A 149 29.26 36.70 -13.22
CA PRO A 149 28.79 36.23 -11.87
C PRO A 149 28.79 37.23 -10.66
N ALA A 150 28.18 36.75 -9.55
CA ALA A 150 28.51 36.75 -8.11
C ALA A 150 29.00 37.99 -7.27
N ALA A 151 28.25 38.20 -6.16
CA ALA A 151 28.59 38.25 -4.71
C ALA A 151 29.50 39.33 -4.04
N GLY A 152 29.06 39.78 -2.85
CA GLY A 152 29.91 40.38 -1.79
C GLY A 152 29.17 41.21 -0.71
N THR A 153 29.16 40.71 0.54
CA THR A 153 28.78 41.37 1.83
C THR A 153 29.94 42.25 2.37
N PRO A 154 29.82 43.11 3.43
CA PRO A 154 29.55 42.72 4.84
C PRO A 154 28.81 43.76 5.76
N SER A 155 28.50 43.34 7.00
CA SER A 155 28.00 44.13 8.19
C SER A 155 29.17 44.83 8.96
N PRO A 156 29.03 45.50 10.16
CA PRO A 156 28.36 45.04 11.42
C PRO A 156 27.79 46.12 12.41
N GLU A 157 27.38 45.62 13.60
CA GLU A 157 27.13 46.26 14.93
C GLU A 157 25.75 46.91 15.22
N GLY A 158 25.09 46.78 16.38
CA GLY A 158 25.35 46.09 17.65
C GLY A 158 24.44 46.65 18.78
N ARG A 159 24.07 45.78 19.75
CA ARG A 159 23.54 46.01 21.13
C ARG A 159 22.02 45.99 21.42
N SER A 160 21.70 45.12 22.39
CA SER A 160 20.51 44.93 23.25
C SER A 160 20.81 45.61 24.64
N PRO A 161 20.03 45.53 25.76
CA PRO A 161 18.74 44.84 26.05
C PRO A 161 17.76 45.58 27.03
N ALA A 162 16.77 44.82 27.57
CA ALA A 162 16.03 44.95 28.86
C ALA A 162 14.73 45.81 28.86
N ALA A 163 13.53 45.26 29.06
CA ALA A 163 12.89 44.64 30.26
C ALA A 163 12.12 45.66 31.15
N GLY A 164 10.83 45.40 31.40
CA GLY A 164 10.03 46.11 32.40
C GLY A 164 8.51 46.07 32.15
N THR A 165 7.81 45.15 32.82
CA THR A 165 6.35 45.13 33.03
C THR A 165 6.03 45.77 34.40
N PRO A 166 4.78 45.75 34.92
CA PRO A 166 3.53 46.45 34.55
C PRO A 166 3.11 47.48 35.63
N THR A 167 2.04 48.27 35.42
CA THR A 167 1.17 48.67 36.55
C THR A 167 -0.23 49.09 36.13
N SER A 168 -1.15 48.77 37.01
CA SER A 168 -2.61 48.79 37.01
C SER A 168 -3.21 50.00 37.76
N ALA A 169 -4.42 50.44 37.38
CA ALA A 169 -5.51 50.96 38.25
C ALA A 169 -6.67 51.40 37.32
N SER A 170 -7.87 50.82 37.31
CA SER A 170 -8.98 50.79 38.30
C SER A 170 -9.49 52.17 38.76
N ALA A 171 -10.68 52.57 38.30
CA ALA A 171 -11.87 52.81 39.15
C ALA A 171 -13.01 53.54 38.39
N SER A 172 -14.21 53.00 38.55
CA SER A 172 -15.56 53.50 38.20
C SER A 172 -16.08 54.47 39.30
N PRO A 173 -17.37 54.92 39.38
CA PRO A 173 -18.47 55.11 38.42
C PRO A 173 -19.30 56.42 38.68
N ALA A 174 -20.51 56.47 38.10
CA ALA A 174 -21.69 57.31 38.44
C ALA A 174 -21.79 58.63 37.65
N GLN A 175 -22.95 59.13 37.20
CA GLN A 175 -24.36 58.82 37.50
C GLN A 175 -25.22 59.44 36.37
N ALA A 176 -26.34 58.81 36.02
CA ALA A 176 -27.35 59.36 35.13
C ALA A 176 -28.14 60.51 35.79
N PRO A 177 -28.81 61.36 35.00
CA PRO A 177 -30.27 61.38 35.12
C PRO A 177 -31.01 61.49 33.77
N ALA A 178 -32.20 60.90 33.72
CA ALA A 178 -33.32 61.23 32.84
C ALA A 178 -34.52 61.55 33.77
N PRO A 179 -35.74 61.95 33.33
CA PRO A 179 -36.27 62.17 31.97
C PRO A 179 -37.22 63.41 31.84
N SER A 180 -37.75 63.65 30.62
CA SER A 180 -39.05 64.26 30.21
C SER A 180 -38.84 65.07 28.91
N SER A 181 -39.69 65.17 27.89
CA SER A 181 -41.07 64.77 27.62
C SER A 181 -41.36 65.01 26.12
N ASP A 182 -42.15 64.13 25.51
CA ASP A 182 -42.85 64.22 24.21
C ASP A 182 -42.10 64.36 22.86
N PRO A 183 -42.63 63.72 21.78
CA PRO A 183 -41.91 63.48 20.54
C PRO A 183 -42.18 64.55 19.47
N PRO A 184 -41.18 64.99 18.68
CA PRO A 184 -41.46 65.73 17.46
C PRO A 184 -41.85 64.77 16.32
N ARG A 185 -43.04 65.03 15.78
CA ARG A 185 -43.65 64.43 14.59
C ARG A 185 -42.68 64.40 13.39
N PRO A 186 -42.50 63.26 12.69
CA PRO A 186 -41.68 63.24 11.48
C PRO A 186 -42.37 63.99 10.34
N PRO A 187 -41.63 64.81 9.55
CA PRO A 187 -42.17 65.43 8.34
C PRO A 187 -42.43 64.38 7.25
N ALA A 188 -43.47 64.63 6.45
CA ALA A 188 -43.90 63.81 5.32
C ALA A 188 -42.77 63.58 4.30
N PRO A 189 -42.72 62.43 3.61
CA PRO A 189 -41.66 62.13 2.66
C PRO A 189 -41.72 63.08 1.47
N SER A 190 -40.65 63.85 1.30
CA SER A 190 -40.35 64.63 0.10
C SER A 190 -40.10 63.68 -1.07
N SER A 191 -40.89 63.85 -2.12
CA SER A 191 -40.74 63.21 -3.43
C SER A 191 -39.46 63.69 -4.12
N ALA A 192 -38.32 63.08 -3.77
CA ALA A 192 -37.09 63.23 -4.54
C ALA A 192 -36.89 61.96 -5.39
N PRO A 193 -36.66 62.05 -6.71
CA PRO A 193 -36.38 60.89 -7.52
C PRO A 193 -34.97 60.38 -7.17
N THR A 194 -34.90 59.21 -6.54
CA THR A 194 -33.65 58.46 -6.42
C THR A 194 -33.21 58.05 -7.83
N LEU A 195 -32.30 58.82 -8.42
CA LEU A 195 -31.48 58.39 -9.55
C LEU A 195 -30.53 57.29 -9.06
N LEU A 196 -31.02 56.05 -8.98
CA LEU A 196 -30.16 54.88 -9.01
C LEU A 196 -29.52 54.82 -10.40
N PRO A 197 -28.19 54.77 -10.53
CA PRO A 197 -27.57 54.50 -11.82
C PRO A 197 -28.07 53.13 -12.32
N PRO A 198 -28.48 52.99 -13.59
CA PRO A 198 -28.72 51.67 -14.15
C PRO A 198 -27.39 50.92 -14.11
N HIS A 199 -27.44 49.61 -13.84
CA HIS A 199 -26.28 48.72 -13.76
C HIS A 199 -25.52 48.67 -12.43
N THR A 200 -26.20 48.48 -11.29
CA THR A 200 -25.62 47.59 -10.29
C THR A 200 -25.89 46.16 -10.76
N SER A 201 -24.96 45.61 -11.55
CA SER A 201 -25.01 44.20 -11.92
C SER A 201 -24.96 43.40 -10.63
N ALA A 202 -26.08 42.77 -10.25
CA ALA A 202 -26.09 41.80 -9.17
C ALA A 202 -24.95 40.81 -9.45
N LEU A 203 -24.07 40.57 -8.47
CA LEU A 203 -23.03 39.55 -8.60
C LEU A 203 -23.69 38.29 -9.16
N PRO A 204 -23.19 37.74 -10.29
CA PRO A 204 -23.83 36.57 -10.87
C PRO A 204 -23.95 35.50 -9.79
N PRO A 205 -25.14 34.90 -9.60
CA PRO A 205 -25.29 33.84 -8.61
C PRO A 205 -24.21 32.79 -8.90
N LEU A 206 -23.46 32.40 -7.87
CA LEU A 206 -22.44 31.34 -8.00
C LEU A 206 -23.10 30.17 -8.71
N ALA A 207 -22.64 29.88 -9.94
CA ALA A 207 -23.25 28.87 -10.79
C ALA A 207 -23.17 27.52 -10.08
N VAL A 208 -24.30 27.06 -9.54
CA VAL A 208 -24.38 25.76 -8.88
C VAL A 208 -24.14 24.70 -9.96
N PRO A 209 -23.12 23.85 -9.83
CA PRO A 209 -22.84 22.85 -10.86
C PRO A 209 -24.06 21.95 -11.06
N PRO A 210 -24.30 21.45 -12.28
CA PRO A 210 -25.37 20.48 -12.52
C PRO A 210 -25.28 19.35 -11.50
N ARG A 211 -26.42 18.91 -10.93
CA ARG A 211 -26.46 17.88 -9.88
C ARG A 211 -25.61 16.64 -10.21
N ARG A 212 -25.54 16.27 -11.49
CA ARG A 212 -24.70 15.19 -12.02
C ARG A 212 -23.19 15.44 -11.87
N LEU A 213 -22.72 16.67 -12.10
CA LEU A 213 -21.32 17.08 -11.93
C LEU A 213 -20.97 17.19 -10.45
N PHE A 214 -21.86 17.74 -9.63
CA PHE A 214 -21.68 17.76 -8.18
C PHE A 214 -21.49 16.34 -7.62
N LEU A 215 -22.40 15.43 -7.95
CA LEU A 215 -22.35 14.04 -7.49
C LEU A 215 -21.11 13.30 -8.02
N ALA A 216 -20.72 13.52 -9.28
CA ALA A 216 -19.49 12.95 -9.83
C ALA A 216 -18.24 13.44 -9.07
N ARG A 217 -18.17 14.74 -8.76
CA ARG A 217 -17.07 15.31 -7.95
C ARG A 217 -17.07 14.80 -6.52
N ALA A 218 -18.24 14.70 -5.88
CA ALA A 218 -18.37 14.19 -4.53
C ALA A 218 -17.92 12.71 -4.43
N VAL A 219 -18.37 11.87 -5.38
CA VAL A 219 -17.94 10.47 -5.45
C VAL A 219 -16.46 10.35 -5.73
N ALA A 220 -15.91 11.10 -6.68
CA ALA A 220 -14.49 11.09 -6.98
C ALA A 220 -13.65 11.52 -5.77
N ALA A 221 -14.01 12.63 -5.10
CA ALA A 221 -13.32 13.11 -3.91
C ALA A 221 -13.40 12.11 -2.75
N GLY A 222 -14.59 11.55 -2.49
CA GLY A 222 -14.79 10.53 -1.46
C GLY A 222 -13.99 9.25 -1.72
N ALA A 223 -14.00 8.78 -2.98
CA ALA A 223 -13.24 7.59 -3.37
C ALA A 223 -11.72 7.83 -3.28
N SER A 224 -11.23 8.99 -3.71
CA SER A 224 -9.82 9.36 -3.56
C SER A 224 -9.42 9.45 -2.09
N LEU A 225 -10.22 10.10 -1.25
CA LEU A 225 -9.95 10.18 0.18
C LEU A 225 -9.92 8.78 0.84
N ALA A 226 -10.92 7.95 0.57
CA ALA A 226 -10.99 6.59 1.11
C ALA A 226 -9.80 5.72 0.66
N ALA A 227 -9.44 5.77 -0.62
CA ALA A 227 -8.32 5.00 -1.15
C ALA A 227 -6.98 5.47 -0.57
N THR A 228 -6.73 6.79 -0.52
CA THR A 228 -5.50 7.33 0.08
C THR A 228 -5.42 7.04 1.58
N ALA A 229 -6.55 7.11 2.30
CA ALA A 229 -6.59 6.75 3.72
C ALA A 229 -6.30 5.26 3.94
N ALA A 230 -6.88 4.37 3.13
CA ALA A 230 -6.63 2.93 3.20
C ALA A 230 -5.17 2.58 2.92
N VAL A 231 -4.59 3.13 1.84
CA VAL A 231 -3.18 2.95 1.50
C VAL A 231 -2.29 3.53 2.60
N GLY A 232 -2.54 4.75 3.06
CA GLY A 232 -1.75 5.39 4.11
C GLY A 232 -1.79 4.62 5.43
N TYR A 233 -2.96 4.13 5.84
CA TYR A 233 -3.11 3.26 7.00
C TYR A 233 -2.35 1.95 6.84
N GLY A 234 -2.49 1.29 5.68
CA GLY A 234 -1.79 0.04 5.41
C GLY A 234 -0.28 0.20 5.33
N THR A 235 0.21 1.30 4.75
CA THR A 235 1.64 1.65 4.74
C THR A 235 2.17 1.92 6.14
N ALA A 236 1.44 2.72 6.93
CA ALA A 236 1.82 2.98 8.31
C ALA A 236 1.87 1.68 9.13
N THR A 237 0.93 0.76 8.91
CA THR A 237 0.90 -0.56 9.55
C THR A 237 2.16 -1.37 9.22
N THR A 238 2.53 -1.49 7.93
CA THR A 238 3.75 -2.20 7.51
C THR A 238 5.01 -1.57 8.10
N LEU A 239 5.14 -0.24 8.03
CA LEU A 239 6.36 0.45 8.44
C LEU A 239 6.60 0.43 9.95
N ARG A 240 5.52 0.39 10.76
CA ARG A 240 5.62 0.23 12.22
C ARG A 240 6.23 -1.11 12.62
N GLY A 241 6.13 -2.14 11.78
CA GLY A 241 6.68 -3.47 12.01
C GLY A 241 5.66 -4.45 12.59
N PRO A 242 6.08 -5.71 12.82
CA PRO A 242 5.19 -6.79 13.21
C PRO A 242 4.66 -6.65 14.64
N VAL A 243 3.43 -7.11 14.85
CA VAL A 243 2.89 -7.33 16.21
C VAL A 243 3.27 -8.73 16.72
N VAL A 244 3.38 -8.89 18.03
CA VAL A 244 3.62 -10.21 18.63
C VAL A 244 2.30 -10.95 18.80
N LYS A 245 2.22 -12.18 18.29
CA LYS A 245 1.15 -13.14 18.60
C LYS A 245 1.69 -14.28 19.44
N ARG A 246 0.79 -14.94 20.17
CA ARG A 246 1.09 -16.15 20.95
C ARG A 246 0.07 -17.21 20.65
N VAL A 247 0.53 -18.44 20.43
CA VAL A 247 -0.32 -19.61 20.23
C VAL A 247 0.28 -20.79 20.97
N THR A 248 -0.56 -21.57 21.65
CA THR A 248 -0.14 -22.80 22.30
C THR A 248 -0.53 -23.97 21.43
N VAL A 249 0.43 -24.84 21.09
CA VAL A 249 0.23 -25.98 20.20
C VAL A 249 0.46 -27.28 20.96
N PRO A 250 -0.60 -28.06 21.24
CA PRO A 250 -0.47 -29.32 21.96
C PRO A 250 0.03 -30.43 21.04
N LEU A 251 1.16 -31.04 21.36
CA LEU A 251 1.76 -32.14 20.61
C LEU A 251 1.69 -33.45 21.41
N ALA A 252 1.21 -34.53 20.78
CA ALA A 252 0.98 -35.81 21.46
C ALA A 252 2.29 -36.51 21.88
N LYS A 253 3.32 -36.37 21.04
CA LYS A 253 4.64 -36.98 21.24
C LYS A 253 5.61 -36.11 22.06
N LEU A 254 5.21 -34.88 22.42
CA LEU A 254 6.08 -33.97 23.16
C LEU A 254 6.20 -34.42 24.62
N PRO A 255 7.41 -34.63 25.16
CA PRO A 255 7.63 -35.02 26.55
C PRO A 255 7.36 -33.86 27.51
N ARG A 256 7.11 -34.17 28.79
CA ARG A 256 6.88 -33.16 29.85
C ARG A 256 8.01 -32.13 29.95
N ALA A 257 9.26 -32.56 29.77
CA ALA A 257 10.44 -31.70 29.87
C ALA A 257 10.50 -30.59 28.80
N ALA A 258 9.76 -30.73 27.70
CA ALA A 258 9.67 -29.73 26.63
C ALA A 258 8.34 -28.97 26.63
N HIS A 259 7.50 -29.15 27.66
CA HIS A 259 6.29 -28.35 27.84
C HIS A 259 6.68 -26.88 28.10
N GLY A 260 6.04 -25.96 27.39
CA GLY A 260 6.32 -24.52 27.48
C GLY A 260 7.50 -24.05 26.62
N PHE A 261 8.06 -24.91 25.74
CA PHE A 261 9.12 -24.51 24.81
C PHE A 261 8.59 -23.46 23.83
N ARG A 262 9.25 -22.29 23.74
CA ARG A 262 8.80 -21.12 22.95
C ARG A 262 9.61 -20.95 21.67
N ILE A 263 8.96 -21.14 20.53
CA ILE A 263 9.53 -20.88 19.21
C ILE A 263 9.04 -19.52 18.71
N ALA A 264 9.94 -18.56 18.51
CA ALA A 264 9.62 -17.33 17.77
C ALA A 264 9.64 -17.63 16.27
N VAL A 265 8.47 -17.73 15.67
CA VAL A 265 8.24 -17.96 14.24
C VAL A 265 8.11 -16.62 13.52
N VAL A 266 8.95 -16.44 12.52
CA VAL A 266 8.95 -15.29 11.63
C VAL A 266 9.12 -15.77 10.19
N SER A 267 8.48 -15.11 9.24
CA SER A 267 8.58 -15.39 7.81
C SER A 267 8.32 -14.09 7.04
N ASP A 268 8.48 -14.11 5.72
CA ASP A 268 8.09 -13.05 4.79
C ASP A 268 8.61 -11.68 5.25
N ILE A 269 9.90 -11.62 5.63
CA ILE A 269 10.55 -10.37 6.05
C ILE A 269 10.73 -9.45 4.84
N HIS A 270 10.95 -10.03 3.65
CA HIS A 270 11.09 -9.34 2.36
C HIS A 270 11.99 -8.10 2.43
N LEU A 271 13.25 -8.33 2.82
CA LEU A 271 14.26 -7.28 2.71
C LEU A 271 14.42 -6.90 1.24
N GLY A 272 14.33 -5.62 0.93
CA GLY A 272 14.29 -5.16 -0.45
C GLY A 272 14.42 -3.65 -0.58
N PRO A 273 14.08 -3.08 -1.74
CA PRO A 273 14.23 -1.66 -2.01
C PRO A 273 13.46 -0.75 -1.02
N ILE A 274 12.35 -1.24 -0.45
CA ILE A 274 11.51 -0.50 0.50
C ILE A 274 11.85 -0.85 1.95
N LEU A 275 11.84 -2.14 2.30
CA LEU A 275 12.06 -2.64 3.64
C LEU A 275 13.54 -3.00 3.81
N GLY A 276 14.32 -2.08 4.36
CA GLY A 276 15.76 -2.27 4.58
C GLY A 276 16.15 -2.52 6.04
N ARG A 277 17.41 -2.23 6.37
CA ARG A 277 18.03 -2.47 7.70
C ARG A 277 17.20 -2.05 8.91
N ALA A 278 16.50 -0.91 8.82
CA ALA A 278 15.69 -0.41 9.93
C ALA A 278 14.49 -1.34 10.23
N HIS A 279 13.90 -1.95 9.19
CA HIS A 279 12.85 -2.95 9.34
C HIS A 279 13.39 -4.20 10.03
N THR A 280 14.50 -4.75 9.54
CA THR A 280 15.18 -5.91 10.14
C THR A 280 15.47 -5.70 11.62
N ARG A 281 15.99 -4.52 11.99
CA ARG A 281 16.25 -4.18 13.39
C ARG A 281 14.98 -4.23 14.25
N ARG A 282 13.86 -3.70 13.76
CA ARG A 282 12.56 -3.76 14.48
C ARG A 282 12.06 -5.19 14.63
N VAL A 283 12.22 -6.03 13.60
CA VAL A 283 11.87 -7.45 13.65
C VAL A 283 12.69 -8.18 14.71
N VAL A 284 14.01 -8.00 14.70
CA VAL A 284 14.93 -8.60 15.68
C VAL A 284 14.62 -8.14 17.10
N GLU A 285 14.39 -6.84 17.30
CA GLU A 285 14.00 -6.30 18.61
C GLU A 285 12.66 -6.89 19.09
N THR A 286 11.69 -7.03 18.19
CA THR A 286 10.39 -7.62 18.47
C THR A 286 10.53 -9.08 18.90
N ILE A 287 11.34 -9.87 18.19
CA ILE A 287 11.63 -11.28 18.52
C ILE A 287 12.32 -11.37 19.89
N ASN A 288 13.41 -10.62 20.09
CA ASN A 288 14.20 -10.70 21.32
C ASN A 288 13.39 -10.32 22.57
N ARG A 289 12.43 -9.39 22.45
CA ARG A 289 11.50 -9.01 23.53
C ARG A 289 10.56 -10.15 23.96
N THR A 290 10.46 -11.23 23.19
CA THR A 290 9.65 -12.39 23.53
C THR A 290 10.40 -13.46 24.32
N ASP A 291 11.72 -13.31 24.50
CA ASP A 291 12.61 -14.26 25.17
C ASP A 291 12.43 -15.71 24.65
N PRO A 292 12.59 -15.97 23.34
CA PRO A 292 12.30 -17.29 22.79
C PRO A 292 13.37 -18.32 23.16
N ASP A 293 12.96 -19.58 23.22
CA ASP A 293 13.88 -20.73 23.28
C ASP A 293 14.62 -20.89 21.95
N LEU A 294 13.93 -20.66 20.83
CA LEU A 294 14.42 -20.84 19.47
C LEU A 294 13.78 -19.83 18.52
N VAL A 295 14.53 -19.37 17.52
CA VAL A 295 13.99 -18.55 16.42
C VAL A 295 13.88 -19.39 15.15
N ALA A 296 12.71 -19.43 14.54
CA ALA A 296 12.45 -20.10 13.27
C ALA A 296 12.13 -19.06 12.21
N ILE A 297 13.06 -18.85 11.26
CA ILE A 297 12.89 -17.99 10.09
C ILE A 297 12.43 -18.88 8.93
N VAL A 298 11.15 -18.80 8.58
CA VAL A 298 10.48 -19.75 7.70
C VAL A 298 10.35 -19.19 6.28
N GLY A 299 11.46 -18.95 5.60
CA GLY A 299 11.52 -18.49 4.21
C GLY A 299 11.13 -17.03 3.96
N ASP A 300 11.37 -16.60 2.72
CA ASP A 300 11.11 -15.26 2.17
C ASP A 300 11.73 -14.14 3.03
N LEU A 301 13.03 -14.28 3.26
CA LEU A 301 13.82 -13.28 3.96
C LEU A 301 14.04 -12.03 3.07
N VAL A 302 14.18 -12.20 1.75
CA VAL A 302 14.77 -11.19 0.84
C VAL A 302 14.10 -11.12 -0.53
N ASP A 303 14.19 -9.97 -1.20
CA ASP A 303 13.68 -9.70 -2.55
C ASP A 303 14.79 -9.23 -3.51
N GLY A 304 16.05 -9.60 -3.27
CA GLY A 304 17.19 -9.14 -4.06
C GLY A 304 18.49 -9.83 -3.69
N SER A 305 19.58 -9.48 -4.37
CA SER A 305 20.87 -10.15 -4.22
C SER A 305 21.55 -9.86 -2.87
N VAL A 306 22.42 -10.76 -2.42
CA VAL A 306 23.28 -10.54 -1.24
C VAL A 306 24.11 -9.26 -1.39
N ALA A 307 24.61 -8.97 -2.60
CA ALA A 307 25.42 -7.78 -2.87
C ALA A 307 24.69 -6.47 -2.52
N ASP A 308 23.38 -6.41 -2.74
CA ASP A 308 22.57 -5.22 -2.45
C ASP A 308 22.02 -5.21 -1.01
N LEU A 309 21.71 -6.39 -0.46
CA LEU A 309 20.88 -6.50 0.74
C LEU A 309 21.59 -7.06 1.98
N ALA A 310 22.83 -7.54 1.90
CA ALA A 310 23.59 -7.97 3.07
C ALA A 310 23.62 -6.91 4.20
N PRO A 311 23.84 -5.60 3.92
CA PRO A 311 23.77 -4.57 4.98
C PRO A 311 22.38 -4.43 5.62
N ALA A 312 21.31 -4.78 4.90
CA ALA A 312 19.95 -4.79 5.43
C ALA A 312 19.69 -6.02 6.32
N ALA A 313 20.29 -7.17 6.00
CA ALA A 313 20.20 -8.41 6.77
C ALA A 313 21.06 -8.38 8.06
N GLU A 314 22.12 -7.58 8.09
CA GLU A 314 23.08 -7.48 9.21
C GLU A 314 22.48 -7.50 10.63
N PRO A 315 21.36 -6.79 10.94
CA PRO A 315 20.78 -6.82 12.28
C PRO A 315 20.37 -8.21 12.76
N LEU A 316 20.18 -9.19 11.88
CA LEU A 316 19.87 -10.58 12.23
C LEU A 316 20.93 -11.23 13.12
N ARG A 317 22.19 -10.79 13.06
CA ARG A 317 23.25 -11.22 14.02
C ARG A 317 22.86 -10.95 15.48
N GLY A 318 21.95 -10.00 15.70
CA GLY A 318 21.46 -9.64 17.02
C GLY A 318 20.34 -10.53 17.56
N LEU A 319 19.89 -11.55 16.83
CA LEU A 319 18.90 -12.51 17.33
C LEU A 319 19.43 -13.25 18.56
N ARG A 320 18.59 -13.39 19.58
CA ARG A 320 18.93 -14.06 20.84
C ARG A 320 17.90 -15.13 21.15
N SER A 321 18.40 -16.32 21.44
CA SER A 321 17.61 -17.48 21.86
C SER A 321 18.51 -18.49 22.56
N ARG A 322 17.92 -19.44 23.29
CA ARG A 322 18.65 -20.48 24.01
C ARG A 322 19.25 -21.55 23.08
N HIS A 323 18.53 -21.86 22.00
CA HIS A 323 18.87 -22.93 21.06
C HIS A 323 19.23 -22.42 19.66
N GLY A 324 19.51 -21.12 19.51
CA GLY A 324 19.91 -20.54 18.23
C GLY A 324 18.73 -20.18 17.32
N ALA A 325 19.07 -19.76 16.10
CA ALA A 325 18.14 -19.37 15.06
C ALA A 325 18.30 -20.30 13.87
N TYR A 326 17.19 -20.74 13.30
CA TYR A 326 17.16 -21.65 12.15
C TYR A 326 16.45 -21.00 10.97
N PHE A 327 16.82 -21.42 9.77
CA PHE A 327 16.31 -20.87 8.52
C PHE A 327 15.96 -21.98 7.52
N VAL A 328 14.87 -21.82 6.79
CA VAL A 328 14.59 -22.56 5.55
C VAL A 328 14.34 -21.57 4.43
N THR A 329 14.60 -21.97 3.19
CA THR A 329 14.31 -21.14 2.01
C THR A 329 12.80 -21.03 1.79
N GLY A 330 12.39 -19.87 1.30
CA GLY A 330 11.13 -19.62 0.62
C GLY A 330 11.35 -19.49 -0.88
N ASN A 331 10.30 -19.14 -1.61
CA ASN A 331 10.39 -19.01 -3.06
C ASN A 331 11.23 -17.80 -3.49
N HIS A 332 11.32 -16.77 -2.66
CA HIS A 332 12.06 -15.55 -2.99
C HIS A 332 13.58 -15.70 -2.92
N GLU A 333 14.08 -16.63 -2.10
CA GLU A 333 15.51 -16.97 -2.11
C GLU A 333 15.95 -17.51 -3.48
N TYR A 334 15.15 -18.39 -4.10
CA TYR A 334 15.44 -18.92 -5.44
C TYR A 334 15.38 -17.85 -6.52
N TYR A 335 14.54 -16.81 -6.38
CA TYR A 335 14.55 -15.67 -7.29
C TYR A 335 15.74 -14.73 -7.10
N SER A 336 16.43 -14.85 -5.96
CA SER A 336 17.45 -13.91 -5.49
C SER A 336 18.86 -14.50 -5.41
N GLY A 337 19.02 -15.77 -5.79
CA GLY A 337 20.25 -16.55 -5.65
C GLY A 337 20.31 -17.29 -4.32
N ALA A 338 19.63 -18.43 -4.23
CA ALA A 338 19.41 -19.17 -2.98
C ALA A 338 20.71 -19.55 -2.29
N ASP A 339 21.67 -20.15 -3.01
CA ASP A 339 22.96 -20.59 -2.46
C ASP A 339 23.72 -19.45 -1.76
N SER A 340 23.81 -18.30 -2.42
CA SER A 340 24.48 -17.12 -1.86
C SER A 340 23.79 -16.62 -0.59
N TRP A 341 22.45 -16.66 -0.56
CA TRP A 341 21.70 -16.27 0.62
C TRP A 341 21.83 -17.27 1.77
N VAL A 342 21.79 -18.57 1.48
CA VAL A 342 22.03 -19.64 2.44
C VAL A 342 23.40 -19.49 3.11
N ASP A 343 24.44 -19.23 2.32
CA ASP A 343 25.78 -18.97 2.85
C ASP A 343 25.80 -17.70 3.70
N HIS A 344 25.19 -16.61 3.23
CA HIS A 344 25.19 -15.37 3.97
C HIS A 344 24.42 -15.46 5.30
N VAL A 345 23.26 -16.15 5.36
CA VAL A 345 22.56 -16.34 6.65
C VAL A 345 23.38 -17.18 7.62
N ARG A 346 24.18 -18.13 7.11
CA ARG A 346 25.14 -18.91 7.90
C ARG A 346 26.22 -18.00 8.51
N GLU A 347 26.75 -17.04 7.76
CA GLU A 347 27.68 -16.01 8.25
C GLU A 347 27.06 -15.05 9.28
N LEU A 348 25.73 -14.90 9.25
CA LEU A 348 24.98 -14.13 10.26
C LEU A 348 24.75 -14.91 11.56
N GLY A 349 25.20 -16.17 11.64
CA GLY A 349 25.03 -17.03 12.82
C GLY A 349 23.65 -17.70 12.90
N ILE A 350 22.93 -17.77 11.77
CA ILE A 350 21.67 -18.50 11.64
C ILE A 350 21.99 -19.86 10.99
N HIS A 351 21.28 -20.92 11.38
CA HIS A 351 21.52 -22.28 10.89
C HIS A 351 20.51 -22.66 9.79
N PRO A 352 20.92 -22.73 8.51
CA PRO A 352 20.07 -23.26 7.45
C PRO A 352 19.75 -24.74 7.68
N LEU A 353 18.50 -25.13 7.49
CA LEU A 353 18.03 -26.51 7.45
C LEU A 353 17.64 -26.88 6.02
N GLU A 354 18.65 -27.20 5.21
CA GLU A 354 18.49 -27.53 3.79
C GLU A 354 18.15 -29.02 3.63
N ASN A 355 16.86 -29.36 3.62
CA ASN A 355 16.37 -30.75 3.68
C ASN A 355 17.06 -31.55 4.82
N ALA A 356 17.12 -30.94 6.00
CA ALA A 356 17.93 -31.39 7.11
C ALA A 356 17.15 -31.37 8.43
N ARG A 357 17.62 -32.17 9.38
CA ARG A 357 17.06 -32.29 10.74
C ARG A 357 18.14 -32.09 11.78
N THR A 358 17.76 -31.48 12.89
CA THR A 358 18.55 -31.43 14.11
C THR A 358 17.70 -31.85 15.31
N GLU A 359 18.33 -32.52 16.27
CA GLU A 359 17.65 -32.95 17.50
C GLU A 359 17.71 -31.83 18.54
N LEU A 360 16.55 -31.45 19.08
CA LEU A 360 16.43 -30.54 20.20
C LEU A 360 16.04 -31.30 21.47
N PRO A 361 16.16 -30.68 22.66
CA PRO A 361 15.70 -31.29 23.90
C PRO A 361 14.18 -31.59 23.86
N GLY A 362 13.84 -32.85 23.60
CA GLY A 362 12.48 -33.39 23.64
C GLY A 362 11.73 -33.46 22.30
N PHE A 363 12.24 -32.89 21.22
CA PHE A 363 11.65 -32.98 19.88
C PHE A 363 12.70 -32.76 18.78
N ASP A 364 12.36 -33.09 17.55
CA ASP A 364 13.22 -32.85 16.39
C ASP A 364 12.77 -31.59 15.66
N LEU A 365 13.72 -30.74 15.27
CA LEU A 365 13.48 -29.64 14.35
C LEU A 365 13.96 -30.07 12.97
N ALA A 366 13.06 -30.02 11.99
CA ALA A 366 13.33 -30.34 10.61
C ALA A 366 13.09 -29.12 9.73
N GLY A 367 13.78 -29.04 8.59
CA GLY A 367 13.53 -28.03 7.56
C GLY A 367 13.64 -28.66 6.18
N VAL A 368 12.71 -28.29 5.29
CA VAL A 368 12.75 -28.65 3.87
C VAL A 368 12.91 -27.40 3.03
N ASN A 369 13.55 -27.54 1.87
CA ASN A 369 13.67 -26.48 0.88
C ASN A 369 12.31 -26.11 0.28
N ASP A 370 12.18 -24.89 -0.23
CA ASP A 370 10.95 -24.45 -0.90
C ASP A 370 10.65 -25.27 -2.16
N VAL A 371 9.36 -25.44 -2.48
CA VAL A 371 8.89 -26.12 -3.70
C VAL A 371 9.46 -25.52 -4.98
N THR A 372 9.74 -24.22 -5.00
CA THR A 372 10.36 -23.53 -6.14
C THR A 372 11.76 -24.07 -6.42
N GLY A 373 12.48 -24.57 -5.41
CA GLY A 373 13.78 -25.20 -5.58
C GLY A 373 13.77 -26.44 -6.47
N GLN A 374 12.61 -27.03 -6.76
CA GLN A 374 12.49 -28.13 -7.72
C GLN A 374 13.00 -27.76 -9.12
N THR A 375 12.90 -26.48 -9.53
CA THR A 375 13.42 -26.04 -10.84
C THR A 375 14.94 -26.11 -10.93
N GLU A 376 15.62 -26.20 -9.78
CA GLU A 376 17.07 -26.27 -9.65
C GLU A 376 17.52 -27.62 -9.04
N HIS A 377 16.65 -28.64 -9.03
CA HIS A 377 16.88 -29.95 -8.40
C HIS A 377 17.16 -29.90 -6.88
N ALA A 378 16.71 -28.84 -6.21
CA ALA A 378 16.91 -28.58 -4.79
C ALA A 378 15.58 -28.40 -4.05
N GLY A 379 14.51 -29.06 -4.51
CA GLY A 379 13.19 -28.97 -3.89
C GLY A 379 13.08 -29.69 -2.53
N PRO A 380 11.88 -29.74 -1.93
CA PRO A 380 11.64 -30.43 -0.66
C PRO A 380 11.97 -31.92 -0.77
N ASP A 381 12.79 -32.44 0.15
CA ASP A 381 13.12 -33.86 0.25
C ASP A 381 12.86 -34.37 1.68
N TYR A 382 11.66 -34.92 1.90
CA TYR A 382 11.21 -35.41 3.19
C TYR A 382 11.88 -36.73 3.59
N ASP A 383 12.16 -37.60 2.62
CA ASP A 383 12.82 -38.88 2.87
C ASP A 383 14.23 -38.63 3.42
N LEU A 384 14.99 -37.72 2.80
CA LEU A 384 16.29 -37.28 3.30
C LEU A 384 16.16 -36.62 4.68
N THR A 385 15.29 -35.62 4.80
CA THR A 385 15.13 -34.80 6.02
C THR A 385 14.78 -35.64 7.25
N LEU A 386 13.88 -36.60 7.08
CA LEU A 386 13.31 -37.39 8.19
C LEU A 386 13.93 -38.79 8.30
N SER A 387 14.95 -39.10 7.50
CA SER A 387 15.66 -40.38 7.52
C SER A 387 16.24 -40.71 8.90
N GLY A 388 16.04 -41.94 9.36
CA GLY A 388 16.65 -42.47 10.59
C GLY A 388 16.16 -41.83 11.89
N ARG A 389 15.08 -41.04 11.88
CA ARG A 389 14.51 -40.45 13.11
C ARG A 389 13.83 -41.49 13.99
N ASP A 390 13.77 -41.24 15.29
CA ASP A 390 12.90 -41.97 16.20
C ASP A 390 11.43 -41.53 15.99
N PRO A 391 10.53 -42.41 15.51
CA PRO A 391 9.14 -42.04 15.25
C PRO A 391 8.33 -41.71 16.52
N SER A 392 8.86 -42.04 17.71
CA SER A 392 8.24 -41.74 19.00
C SER A 392 8.46 -40.30 19.47
N ARG A 393 9.47 -39.61 18.92
CA ARG A 393 9.75 -38.19 19.18
C ARG A 393 8.80 -37.30 18.37
N ALA A 394 8.43 -36.18 18.96
CA ALA A 394 7.71 -35.13 18.22
C ALA A 394 8.64 -34.50 17.18
N VAL A 395 8.10 -34.11 16.03
CA VAL A 395 8.84 -33.34 15.03
C VAL A 395 8.10 -32.05 14.67
N VAL A 396 8.84 -30.94 14.73
CA VAL A 396 8.42 -29.62 14.25
C VAL A 396 9.16 -29.37 12.93
N LEU A 397 8.42 -29.22 11.85
CA LEU A 397 8.94 -28.98 10.50
C LEU A 397 8.81 -27.49 10.14
N MET A 398 9.88 -26.91 9.64
CA MET A 398 9.89 -25.62 8.95
C MET A 398 9.73 -25.88 7.46
N ALA A 399 8.64 -25.38 6.86
CA ALA A 399 8.41 -25.43 5.42
C ALA A 399 7.72 -24.13 5.01
N HIS A 400 8.31 -23.38 4.08
CA HIS A 400 7.83 -22.03 3.77
C HIS A 400 6.35 -21.99 3.34
N GLN A 401 5.97 -22.82 2.37
CA GLN A 401 4.62 -22.79 1.82
C GLN A 401 3.66 -23.77 2.51
N PRO A 402 2.45 -23.31 2.89
CA PRO A 402 1.41 -24.18 3.47
C PRO A 402 0.97 -25.33 2.56
N VAL A 403 1.13 -25.21 1.24
CA VAL A 403 0.68 -26.23 0.27
C VAL A 403 1.35 -27.59 0.44
N THR A 404 2.51 -27.63 1.10
CA THR A 404 3.24 -28.87 1.38
C THR A 404 2.63 -29.71 2.50
N ILE A 405 1.56 -29.23 3.15
CA ILE A 405 0.94 -29.88 4.32
C ILE A 405 0.53 -31.33 4.06
N HIS A 406 0.13 -31.68 2.84
CA HIS A 406 -0.28 -33.04 2.51
C HIS A 406 0.91 -34.02 2.52
N ASP A 407 2.09 -33.59 2.09
CA ASP A 407 3.32 -34.39 2.21
C ASP A 407 3.73 -34.48 3.68
N THR A 408 3.71 -33.37 4.41
CA THR A 408 3.97 -33.33 5.85
C THR A 408 3.12 -34.34 6.64
N VAL A 409 1.82 -34.45 6.32
CA VAL A 409 0.92 -35.46 6.91
C VAL A 409 1.39 -36.87 6.57
N ARG A 410 1.73 -37.14 5.30
CA ARG A 410 2.20 -38.46 4.85
C ARG A 410 3.46 -38.91 5.58
N PHE A 411 4.34 -37.99 5.94
CA PHE A 411 5.57 -38.26 6.69
C PHE A 411 5.41 -38.27 8.22
N GLY A 412 4.18 -38.12 8.71
CA GLY A 412 3.85 -38.24 10.14
C GLY A 412 4.52 -37.17 11.00
N VAL A 413 4.59 -35.94 10.48
CA VAL A 413 5.08 -34.77 11.21
C VAL A 413 4.01 -34.25 12.16
N ASP A 414 4.39 -33.82 13.37
CA ASP A 414 3.43 -33.37 14.39
C ASP A 414 3.00 -31.91 14.19
N LEU A 415 3.93 -31.03 13.78
CA LEU A 415 3.68 -29.60 13.54
C LEU A 415 4.48 -29.10 12.35
N GLN A 416 3.83 -28.45 11.40
CA GLN A 416 4.47 -27.62 10.38
C GLN A 416 4.31 -26.13 10.71
N LEU A 417 5.41 -25.40 10.59
CA LEU A 417 5.46 -23.94 10.64
C LEU A 417 5.66 -23.42 9.21
N SER A 418 4.82 -22.47 8.80
CA SER A 418 4.82 -21.89 7.44
C SER A 418 4.54 -20.39 7.43
N GLY A 419 4.83 -19.74 6.31
CA GLY A 419 4.50 -18.35 5.97
C GLY A 419 3.83 -18.25 4.61
N HIS A 420 4.42 -17.49 3.68
CA HIS A 420 4.09 -17.41 2.24
C HIS A 420 2.79 -16.68 1.87
N THR A 421 1.74 -16.82 2.67
CA THR A 421 0.42 -16.30 2.29
C THR A 421 0.27 -14.80 2.52
N HIS A 422 1.13 -14.22 3.37
CA HIS A 422 1.00 -12.88 3.95
C HIS A 422 -0.36 -12.59 4.63
N GLY A 423 -1.16 -13.63 4.93
CA GLY A 423 -2.57 -13.48 5.27
C GLY A 423 -3.41 -12.81 4.19
N GLY A 424 -2.95 -12.78 2.93
CA GLY A 424 -3.57 -12.08 1.82
C GLY A 424 -3.31 -10.57 1.78
N GLN A 425 -2.27 -10.07 2.48
CA GLN A 425 -1.69 -8.71 2.57
C GLN A 425 -2.64 -7.51 2.44
N MET A 426 -3.37 -7.37 1.33
CA MET A 426 -4.31 -6.30 1.01
C MET A 426 -5.69 -6.89 0.71
N TRP A 427 -6.70 -6.59 1.54
CA TRP A 427 -8.09 -6.87 1.17
C TRP A 427 -8.43 -6.27 -0.20
N PRO A 428 -9.10 -7.00 -1.11
CA PRO A 428 -9.78 -8.29 -0.94
C PRO A 428 -8.93 -9.53 -1.30
N PHE A 429 -7.62 -9.42 -1.50
CA PHE A 429 -6.77 -10.57 -1.84
C PHE A 429 -6.72 -11.66 -0.76
N THR A 430 -7.23 -11.37 0.44
CA THR A 430 -7.55 -12.37 1.47
C THR A 430 -8.41 -13.51 0.94
N TYR A 431 -9.36 -13.25 0.05
CA TYR A 431 -10.22 -14.30 -0.54
C TYR A 431 -9.49 -15.12 -1.60
N ILE A 432 -8.58 -14.50 -2.36
CA ILE A 432 -7.76 -15.22 -3.35
C ILE A 432 -6.79 -16.13 -2.61
N ALA A 433 -6.10 -15.62 -1.58
CA ALA A 433 -5.22 -16.41 -0.74
C ALA A 433 -5.94 -17.62 -0.12
N ALA A 434 -7.18 -17.43 0.34
CA ALA A 434 -8.03 -18.52 0.87
C ALA A 434 -8.45 -19.56 -0.18
N ALA A 435 -8.53 -19.17 -1.44
CA ALA A 435 -8.88 -20.09 -2.52
C ALA A 435 -7.67 -20.90 -3.04
N THR A 436 -6.44 -20.41 -2.83
CA THR A 436 -5.23 -21.02 -3.39
C THR A 436 -4.31 -21.67 -2.35
N ASN A 437 -4.62 -21.55 -1.06
CA ASN A 437 -3.83 -22.12 0.02
C ASN A 437 -4.70 -22.95 0.96
N PRO A 438 -4.18 -24.06 1.52
CA PRO A 438 -4.92 -24.89 2.46
C PRO A 438 -5.27 -24.14 3.75
N THR A 439 -4.35 -23.33 4.26
CA THR A 439 -4.56 -22.42 5.40
C THR A 439 -3.97 -21.06 5.07
N VAL A 440 -4.73 -19.98 5.32
CA VAL A 440 -4.25 -18.61 5.07
C VAL A 440 -3.41 -18.09 6.22
N ALA A 441 -3.86 -18.23 7.46
CA ALA A 441 -3.14 -17.77 8.64
C ALA A 441 -3.72 -18.43 9.90
N GLY A 442 -2.89 -18.66 10.90
CA GLY A 442 -3.29 -19.27 12.18
C GLY A 442 -3.00 -20.77 12.24
N LEU A 443 -3.55 -21.41 13.28
CA LEU A 443 -3.37 -22.83 13.58
C LEU A 443 -4.54 -23.63 13.03
N GLU A 444 -4.26 -24.61 12.19
CA GLU A 444 -5.22 -25.59 11.69
C GLU A 444 -4.68 -27.02 11.85
N ARG A 445 -5.56 -28.01 11.72
CA ARG A 445 -5.24 -29.42 11.95
C ARG A 445 -5.60 -30.28 10.75
N TYR A 446 -4.66 -31.12 10.34
CA TYR A 446 -4.73 -32.06 9.23
C TYR A 446 -4.43 -33.46 9.75
N GLY A 447 -5.47 -34.18 10.18
CA GLY A 447 -5.30 -35.46 10.87
C GLY A 447 -4.56 -35.29 12.20
N ASP A 448 -3.42 -35.94 12.36
CA ASP A 448 -2.56 -35.79 13.55
C ASP A 448 -1.52 -34.69 13.43
N THR A 449 -1.32 -34.15 12.24
CA THR A 449 -0.44 -33.02 11.96
C THR A 449 -1.16 -31.70 12.21
N GLN A 450 -0.48 -30.74 12.80
CA GLN A 450 -0.95 -29.36 12.89
C GLN A 450 -0.15 -28.46 11.94
N LEU A 451 -0.78 -27.43 11.39
CA LEU A 451 -0.17 -26.43 10.54
C LEU A 451 -0.36 -25.06 11.19
N TYR A 452 0.74 -24.35 11.44
CA TYR A 452 0.70 -22.95 11.82
C TYR A 452 1.23 -22.07 10.69
N VAL A 453 0.39 -21.16 10.19
CA VAL A 453 0.76 -20.19 9.16
C VAL A 453 0.84 -18.78 9.77
N THR A 454 2.04 -18.22 9.80
CA THR A 454 2.25 -16.81 10.18
C THR A 454 1.80 -15.88 9.05
N ARG A 455 1.41 -14.63 9.35
CA ARG A 455 1.16 -13.63 8.29
C ARG A 455 2.46 -12.98 7.81
N GLY A 456 3.57 -13.23 8.48
CA GLY A 456 4.89 -12.73 8.12
C GLY A 456 5.12 -11.29 8.59
N ALA A 457 6.39 -10.89 8.60
CA ALA A 457 6.82 -9.65 9.27
C ALA A 457 6.86 -8.42 8.35
N GLY A 458 7.07 -8.62 7.05
CA GLY A 458 7.27 -7.58 6.05
C GLY A 458 6.10 -7.44 5.09
N ALA A 459 6.37 -7.05 3.84
CA ALA A 459 5.39 -6.99 2.78
C ALA A 459 6.09 -7.17 1.43
N TRP A 460 5.47 -7.93 0.53
CA TRP A 460 5.98 -8.13 -0.81
C TRP A 460 5.36 -7.11 -1.79
N GLY A 461 6.21 -6.47 -2.60
CA GLY A 461 5.81 -5.42 -3.54
C GLY A 461 5.27 -4.17 -2.81
N PRO A 462 3.97 -3.83 -2.93
CA PRO A 462 3.37 -2.73 -2.17
C PRO A 462 3.55 -2.88 -0.67
N PRO A 463 4.16 -1.89 0.02
CA PRO A 463 4.37 -1.95 1.47
C PRO A 463 3.07 -1.61 2.22
N VAL A 464 1.94 -2.22 1.85
CA VAL A 464 0.59 -1.90 2.33
C VAL A 464 -0.04 -3.15 2.89
N ARG A 465 -0.36 -3.15 4.19
CA ARG A 465 -1.06 -4.25 4.86
C ARG A 465 -2.44 -3.82 5.32
N LEU A 466 -3.52 -4.37 4.75
CA LEU A 466 -4.91 -4.09 5.14
C LEU A 466 -5.68 -5.40 5.34
N GLY A 467 -6.19 -5.63 6.55
CA GLY A 467 -6.85 -6.89 6.92
C GLY A 467 -5.90 -8.04 7.27
N ALA A 468 -4.59 -7.85 7.11
CA ALA A 468 -3.57 -8.84 7.39
C ALA A 468 -2.34 -8.20 8.09
N PRO A 469 -2.47 -7.74 9.34
CA PRO A 469 -1.36 -7.07 10.03
C PRO A 469 -0.14 -8.00 10.11
N PRO A 470 1.09 -7.46 9.92
CA PRO A 470 2.32 -8.26 9.99
C PRO A 470 2.53 -8.76 11.41
N ASP A 471 3.12 -9.95 11.55
CA ASP A 471 3.33 -10.58 12.86
C ASP A 471 4.65 -11.36 12.98
N VAL A 472 5.07 -11.46 14.24
CA VAL A 472 5.99 -12.48 14.76
C VAL A 472 5.17 -13.30 15.73
N THR A 473 5.18 -14.62 15.59
CA THR A 473 4.38 -15.49 16.46
C THR A 473 5.29 -16.25 17.41
N VAL A 474 5.01 -16.20 18.70
CA VAL A 474 5.55 -17.16 19.66
C VAL A 474 4.64 -18.39 19.69
N VAL A 475 5.12 -19.49 19.15
CA VAL A 475 4.50 -20.80 19.24
C VAL A 475 5.03 -21.48 20.49
N GLU A 476 4.16 -21.70 21.48
CA GLU A 476 4.48 -22.42 22.70
C GLU A 476 4.05 -23.88 22.56
N LEU A 477 5.00 -24.80 22.67
CA LEU A 477 4.74 -26.23 22.55
C LEU A 477 4.17 -26.76 23.88
N ALA A 478 3.02 -27.42 23.83
CA ALA A 478 2.39 -28.01 25.01
C ALA A 478 2.42 -29.53 24.97
N SER A 479 2.98 -30.14 26.01
CA SER A 479 2.89 -31.60 26.19
C SER A 479 1.50 -31.98 26.67
N LYS A 480 0.85 -32.95 26.01
CA LYS A 480 -0.40 -33.55 26.49
C LYS A 480 -0.22 -34.45 27.72
N ARG A 481 1.03 -34.64 28.15
CA ARG A 481 1.38 -35.44 29.32
C ARG A 481 1.54 -34.57 30.57
N ALA A 482 1.61 -33.24 30.42
CA ALA A 482 1.92 -32.29 31.50
C ALA A 482 0.93 -32.36 32.67
#